data_AF-A0A2V9X6R8-F1
#
_entry.id   AF-A0A2V9X6R8-F1
#
_cell.length_a   1.000
_cell.length_b   1.000
_cell.length_c   1.000
_cell.angle_alpha   90.00
_cell.angle_beta   90.00
_cell.angle_gamma   90.00
#
_symmetry.space_group_name_H-M   'P 1'
#
loop_
_entity.id
_entity.type
_entity.pdbx_description
1 polymer ?
#
loop_
_entity_poly.entity_id
_entity_poly.type
_entity_poly.pdbx_seq_one_letter_code
_entity_poly.pdbx_strand_id
1 'polypeptide(L)' 'MLTRPGKNKTRQRVHDRIRKKVMGTAERPRLNVYRSLNHIYAQLVNDL' A
#
# COMPACT_ATOMS: atom_id res chain seq x y z
N MET A 1 4.38 -20.80 22.74
CA MET A 1 3.68 -20.70 21.44
C MET A 1 4.34 -19.63 20.59
N LEU A 2 4.71 -19.94 19.34
CA LEU A 2 5.27 -18.95 18.41
C LEU A 2 4.12 -18.18 17.72
N THR A 3 3.97 -16.89 18.03
CA THR A 3 3.02 -16.01 17.34
C THR A 3 3.58 -15.59 15.98
N ARG A 4 2.91 -15.99 14.89
CA ARG A 4 3.24 -15.49 13.55
C ARG A 4 2.80 -14.03 13.43
N PRO A 5 3.67 -13.09 13.06
CA PRO A 5 3.27 -11.70 12.87
C PRO A 5 2.28 -11.59 11.71
N GLY A 6 1.28 -10.73 11.88
CA GLY A 6 0.27 -10.49 10.85
C GLY A 6 0.90 -9.94 9.57
N LYS A 7 0.57 -10.54 8.42
CA LYS A 7 1.12 -10.19 7.09
C LYS A 7 0.93 -8.70 6.74
N ASN A 8 -0.11 -8.07 7.26
CA ASN A 8 -0.39 -6.65 7.03
C ASN A 8 0.69 -5.72 7.62
N LYS A 9 1.26 -6.07 8.79
CA LYS A 9 2.30 -5.25 9.43
C LYS A 9 3.56 -5.17 8.56
N THR A 10 3.94 -6.30 7.95
CA THR A 10 5.07 -6.34 7.01
C THR A 10 4.76 -5.57 5.73
N ARG A 11 3.56 -5.72 5.17
CA ARG A 11 3.14 -5.00 3.95
C ARG A 11 3.14 -3.49 4.17
N GLN A 12 2.63 -3.01 5.31
CA GLN A 12 2.60 -1.59 5.64
C GLN A 12 4.01 -0.98 5.64
N ARG A 13 4.98 -1.65 6.31
CA ARG A 13 6.38 -1.21 6.32
C ARG A 13 6.98 -1.10 4.91
N VAL A 14 6.66 -2.06 4.03
CA VAL A 14 7.13 -2.03 2.64
C VAL A 14 6.45 -0.89 1.87
N HIS A 15 5.14 -0.70 2.02
CA HIS A 15 4.40 0.39 1.41
C HIS A 15 4.98 1.75 1.81
N ASP A 16 5.22 1.97 3.10
CA ASP A 16 5.77 3.24 3.61
C ASP A 16 7.16 3.49 3.02
N ARG A 17 8.00 2.46 2.89
CA ARG A 17 9.32 2.56 2.24
C ARG A 17 9.22 2.93 0.76
N ILE A 18 8.26 2.37 0.02
CA ILE A 18 8.06 2.66 -1.41
C ILE A 18 7.52 4.07 -1.60
N ARG A 19 6.56 4.48 -0.75
CA ARG A 19 5.94 5.83 -0.80
C ARG A 19 6.93 6.96 -0.52
N LYS A 20 8.07 6.69 0.12
CA LYS A 20 9.18 7.67 0.20
C LYS A 20 9.78 8.04 -1.16
N LYS A 21 9.62 7.19 -2.17
CA LYS A 21 10.16 7.40 -3.52
C LYS A 21 9.07 7.61 -4.57
N VAL A 22 7.86 7.10 -4.33
CA VAL A 22 6.74 7.15 -5.27
C VAL A 22 5.64 8.03 -4.71
N MET A 23 5.40 9.16 -5.37
CA MET A 23 4.37 10.14 -5.06
C MET A 23 3.45 10.30 -6.28
N GLY A 24 2.14 10.43 -6.06
CA GLY A 24 1.17 10.72 -7.11
C GLY A 24 0.99 12.23 -7.30
N THR A 25 0.85 12.65 -8.55
CA THR A 25 0.45 14.02 -8.92
C THR A 25 -0.90 14.00 -9.64
N ALA A 26 -1.52 15.15 -9.89
CA ALA A 26 -2.79 15.21 -10.63
C ALA A 26 -2.69 14.63 -12.06
N GLU A 27 -1.57 14.85 -12.74
CA GLU A 27 -1.30 14.30 -14.07
C GLU A 27 -0.92 12.82 -14.04
N ARG A 28 -0.26 12.36 -12.97
CA ARG A 28 0.19 10.98 -12.79
C ARG A 28 -0.13 10.50 -11.37
N PRO A 29 -1.40 10.17 -11.08
CA PRO A 29 -1.81 9.75 -9.75
C PRO A 29 -1.19 8.40 -9.39
N ARG A 30 -0.91 8.21 -8.10
CA ARG A 30 -0.35 6.96 -7.60
C ARG A 30 -1.47 5.94 -7.40
N LEU A 31 -1.29 4.75 -7.95
CA LEU A 31 -2.18 3.62 -7.69
C LEU A 31 -1.89 3.01 -6.31
N ASN A 32 -2.89 2.99 -5.44
CA ASN A 32 -2.85 2.32 -4.15
C ASN A 32 -3.69 1.04 -4.22
N VAL A 33 -3.11 -0.10 -3.81
CA VAL A 33 -3.78 -1.40 -3.86
C VAL A 33 -3.82 -2.02 -2.47
N TYR A 34 -5.01 -2.50 -2.08
CA TYR A 34 -5.22 -3.30 -0.88
C TYR A 34 -5.76 -4.68 -1.26
N ARG A 35 -5.11 -5.73 -0.77
CA ARG A 35 -5.51 -7.12 -1.01
C ARG A 35 -6.00 -7.77 0.28
N SER A 36 -7.27 -8.15 0.28
CA SER A 36 -7.89 -9.00 1.31
C SER A 36 -7.82 -10.48 0.90
N LEU A 37 -8.46 -11.36 1.69
CA LEU A 37 -8.59 -12.77 1.33
C LEU A 37 -9.54 -12.99 0.14
N ASN A 38 -10.59 -12.17 0.05
CA ASN A 38 -11.70 -12.39 -0.89
C ASN A 38 -11.69 -11.42 -2.08
N HIS A 39 -11.11 -10.23 -1.88
CA HIS A 39 -11.18 -9.13 -2.87
C HIS A 39 -9.88 -8.32 -2.93
N ILE A 40 -9.72 -7.62 -4.05
CA ILE A 40 -8.66 -6.64 -4.28
C ILE A 40 -9.33 -5.29 -4.52
N TYR A 41 -8.86 -4.28 -3.81
CA TYR A 41 -9.35 -2.91 -3.92
C TYR A 41 -8.23 -2.03 -4.44
N ALA A 42 -8.56 -1.09 -5.32
CA ALA A 42 -7.62 -0.16 -5.92
C ALA A 42 -8.16 1.28 -5.86
N GLN A 43 -7.27 2.23 -5.66
CA GLN A 43 -7.57 3.66 -5.58
C GLN A 43 -6.50 4.46 -6.33
N LEU A 44 -6.89 5.52 -7.02
CA LEU A 44 -5.97 6.51 -7.55
C LEU A 44 -5.87 7.67 -6.56
N VAL A 45 -4.64 8.04 -6.20
CA VAL A 45 -4.36 9.04 -5.17
C VAL A 45 -3.47 10.12 -5.77
N ASN A 46 -3.91 11.37 -5.65
CA ASN A 46 -3.05 12.53 -5.80
C ASN A 46 -2.45 12.84 -4.41
N ASP A 47 -1.13 12.77 -4.27
CA ASP A 47 -0.42 13.04 -3.02
C ASP A 47 0.06 14.52 -2.94
N LEU A 48 -0.06 15.28 -4.04
CA LEU A 48 0.33 16.69 -4.18
C LEU A 48 -0.87 17.64 -4.09
#